data_AF-A0A937FZE0-F1
#
_entry.id   AF-A0A937FZE0-F1
#
_cell.length_a   1.000
_cell.length_b   1.000
_cell.length_c   1.000
_cell.angle_alpha   90.00
_cell.angle_beta   90.00
_cell.angle_gamma   90.00
#
_symmetry.space_group_name_H-M   'P 1'
#
loop_
_entity.id
_entity.type
_entity.pdbx_description
1 polymer ?
#
loop_
_entity_poly.entity_id
_entity_poly.type
_entity_poly.pdbx_seq_one_letter_code
_entity_poly.pdbx_strand_id
1 'polypeptide(L)' 'MKTQLNNNQVMQLRSMIRVALQHCDRSVTPNFCQMLSSPESYKKAESMVLNYAIKNEVSIGAAISQLESEMT' A
#
# COMPACT_ATOMS: atom_id res chain seq x y z
N MET A 1 -6.39 21.59 -2.54
CA MET A 1 -6.10 21.68 -1.09
C MET A 1 -5.26 20.47 -0.73
N LYS A 2 -4.09 20.63 -0.09
CA LYS A 2 -3.36 19.46 0.45
C LYS A 2 -4.03 19.07 1.76
N THR A 3 -4.83 18.01 1.77
CA THR A 3 -5.50 17.53 2.99
C THR A 3 -4.45 17.00 3.95
N GLN A 4 -4.18 17.71 5.03
CA GLN A 4 -3.27 17.24 6.07
C GLN A 4 -4.00 16.19 6.91
N LEU A 5 -3.65 14.92 6.73
CA LEU A 5 -4.21 13.82 7.52
C LEU A 5 -3.75 13.94 8.97
N ASN A 6 -4.68 13.75 9.90
CA ASN A 6 -4.35 13.63 11.32
C ASN A 6 -3.87 12.20 11.65
N ASN A 7 -3.26 12.04 12.82
CA ASN A 7 -2.69 10.75 13.25
C ASN A 7 -3.71 9.60 13.24
N ASN A 8 -4.97 9.86 13.58
CA ASN A 8 -6.01 8.83 13.61
C ASN A 8 -6.34 8.35 12.19
N GLN A 9 -6.43 9.27 11.23
CA GLN A 9 -6.66 8.92 9.81
C GLN A 9 -5.48 8.14 9.24
N VAL A 10 -4.24 8.50 9.58
CA VAL A 10 -3.05 7.75 9.17
C VAL A 10 -3.05 6.34 9.77
N MET A 11 -3.41 6.19 11.05
CA MET A 11 -3.51 4.86 11.69
C MET A 11 -4.60 4.00 11.04
N GLN A 12 -5.74 4.58 10.71
CA GLN A 12 -6.83 3.87 10.03
C GLN A 12 -6.40 3.41 8.64
N LEU A 13 -5.75 4.29 7.85
CA LEU A 13 -5.21 3.92 6.54
C LEU A 13 -4.18 2.79 6.65
N ARG A 14 -3.27 2.84 7.63
CA ARG A 14 -2.32 1.76 7.88
C ARG A 14 -3.02 0.44 8.20
N SER A 15 -4.08 0.46 9.00
CA SER A 15 -4.88 -0.74 9.28
C SER A 15 -5.50 -1.32 8.01
N MET A 16 -6.12 -0.48 7.18
CA MET A 16 -6.70 -0.89 5.91
C MET A 16 -5.64 -1.45 4.94
N ILE A 17 -4.47 -0.83 4.87
CA ILE A 17 -3.36 -1.32 4.05
C ILE A 17 -2.91 -2.69 4.53
N ARG A 18 -2.75 -2.90 5.84
CA ARG A 18 -2.36 -4.22 6.37
C ARG A 18 -3.36 -5.30 6.01
N VAL A 19 -4.66 -5.00 6.04
CA VAL A 19 -5.70 -5.94 5.59
C VAL A 19 -5.56 -6.23 4.10
N ALA A 20 -5.33 -5.21 3.26
CA ALA A 20 -5.14 -5.41 1.82
C ALA A 20 -3.89 -6.26 1.52
N LEU A 21 -2.78 -6.01 2.22
CA LEU A 21 -1.53 -6.77 2.08
C LEU A 21 -1.66 -8.24 2.52
N GLN A 22 -2.49 -8.53 3.54
CA GLN A 22 -2.79 -9.91 3.96
C GLN A 22 -3.57 -10.69 2.89
N HIS A 23 -4.40 -9.99 2.10
CA HIS A 23 -5.20 -10.57 1.03
C HIS A 23 -4.59 -10.31 -0.36
N CYS A 24 -3.26 -10.17 -0.43
CA CYS A 24 -2.57 -9.90 -1.67
C CYS A 24 -2.81 -11.03 -2.68
N ASP A 25 -3.42 -10.69 -3.83
CA ASP A 25 -3.73 -11.64 -4.89
C ASP A 25 -2.58 -11.69 -5.90
N ARG A 26 -1.83 -12.80 -5.89
CA ARG A 26 -0.71 -13.03 -6.81
C ARG A 26 -1.12 -13.13 -8.27
N SER A 27 -2.41 -13.37 -8.57
CA SER A 27 -2.90 -13.36 -9.95
C SER A 27 -3.05 -11.94 -10.52
N VAL A 28 -3.15 -10.94 -9.64
CA VAL A 28 -3.36 -9.53 -10.01
C VAL A 28 -2.08 -8.71 -9.83
N THR A 29 -1.39 -8.87 -8.70
CA THR A 29 -0.16 -8.12 -8.37
C THR A 29 0.97 -9.04 -7.91
N PRO A 30 1.50 -9.91 -8.81
CA PRO A 30 2.48 -10.92 -8.45
C PRO A 30 3.78 -10.36 -7.87
N ASN A 31 4.35 -9.32 -8.47
CA ASN A 31 5.66 -8.79 -8.07
C ASN A 31 5.58 -8.06 -6.72
N PHE A 32 4.51 -7.31 -6.52
CA PHE A 32 4.20 -6.61 -5.29
C PHE A 32 3.92 -7.61 -4.16
N CYS A 33 3.18 -8.69 -4.42
CA CYS A 33 2.99 -9.76 -3.44
C CYS A 33 4.30 -10.49 -3.11
N GLN A 34 5.23 -10.64 -4.07
CA GLN A 34 6.54 -11.25 -3.83
C GLN A 34 7.39 -10.41 -2.87
N MET A 35 7.23 -9.08 -2.87
CA MET A 35 7.90 -8.19 -1.92
C MET A 35 7.50 -8.47 -0.47
N LEU A 36 6.35 -9.09 -0.19
CA LEU A 36 5.85 -9.35 1.17
C LEU A 36 6.49 -10.57 1.86
N SER A 37 7.72 -10.93 1.50
CA SER A 37 8.42 -12.14 1.94
C SER A 37 8.99 -12.08 3.36
N SER A 38 9.13 -10.90 3.97
CA SER A 38 9.64 -10.75 5.33
C SER A 38 8.88 -9.67 6.12
N PRO A 39 8.94 -9.67 7.46
CA PRO A 39 8.32 -8.62 8.27
C PRO A 39 8.86 -7.21 7.96
N GLU A 40 10.12 -7.10 7.55
CA GLU A 40 10.75 -5.83 7.19
C GLU A 40 10.22 -5.32 5.85
N SER A 41 10.18 -6.19 4.83
CA SER A 41 9.67 -5.83 3.52
C SER A 41 8.16 -5.55 3.54
N TYR A 42 7.42 -6.19 4.43
CA TYR A 42 6.02 -5.88 4.70
C TYR A 42 5.82 -4.44 5.21
N LYS A 43 6.62 -4.00 6.18
CA LYS A 43 6.58 -2.61 6.68
C LYS A 43 6.96 -1.59 5.61
N LYS A 44 7.90 -1.95 4.74
CA LYS A 44 8.28 -1.15 3.58
C LYS A 44 7.11 -1.04 2.60
N ALA A 45 6.45 -2.15 2.28
CA ALA A 45 5.26 -2.19 1.43
C ALA A 45 4.14 -1.30 2.00
N GLU A 46 3.84 -1.43 3.29
CA GLU A 46 2.84 -0.62 3.98
C GLU A 46 3.14 0.88 3.82
N SER A 47 4.40 1.28 3.98
CA SER A 47 4.82 2.68 3.87
C SER A 47 4.78 3.20 2.43
N MET A 48 5.15 2.36 1.45
CA MET A 48 5.06 2.70 0.03
C MET A 48 3.60 2.95 -0.39
N VAL A 49 2.71 2.01 -0.07
CA VAL A 49 1.28 2.13 -0.38
C VAL A 49 0.67 3.35 0.29
N LEU A 50 0.97 3.58 1.57
CA LEU A 50 0.47 4.75 2.31
C LEU A 50 0.92 6.05 1.65
N ASN A 51 2.21 6.20 1.36
CA ASN A 51 2.74 7.40 0.74
C ASN A 51 2.17 7.63 -0.65
N TYR A 52 2.01 6.57 -1.44
CA TYR A 52 1.44 6.65 -2.79
C TYR A 52 -0.02 7.07 -2.75
N ALA A 53 -0.82 6.42 -1.90
CA ALA A 53 -2.25 6.71 -1.74
C ALA A 53 -2.49 8.16 -1.31
N ILE A 54 -1.71 8.66 -0.34
CA ILE A 54 -1.82 10.05 0.14
C ILE A 54 -1.37 11.03 -0.93
N LYS A 55 -0.22 10.79 -1.57
CA LYS A 55 0.37 11.72 -2.54
C LYS A 55 -0.50 11.88 -3.78
N ASN A 56 -1.10 10.80 -4.25
CA ASN A 56 -1.87 10.77 -5.49
C ASN A 56 -3.39 10.80 -5.25
N GLU A 57 -3.84 10.86 -4.00
CA GLU A 57 -5.25 10.87 -3.61
C GLU A 57 -6.03 9.66 -4.19
N VAL A 58 -5.39 8.49 -4.23
CA VAL A 58 -5.95 7.25 -4.78
C VAL A 58 -6.30 6.23 -3.69
N SER A 59 -7.14 5.26 -4.05
CA SER A 59 -7.47 4.14 -3.17
C SER A 59 -6.26 3.23 -2.92
N ILE A 60 -6.30 2.44 -1.84
CA ILE A 60 -5.25 1.47 -1.49
C ILE A 60 -5.04 0.45 -2.62
N GLY A 61 -6.11 -0.07 -3.20
CA GLY A 61 -6.01 -1.03 -4.31
C GLY A 61 -5.40 -0.41 -5.57
N ALA A 62 -5.73 0.84 -5.88
CA ALA A 62 -5.12 1.57 -7.00
C ALA A 62 -3.63 1.84 -6.74
N ALA A 63 -3.27 2.22 -5.51
CA ALA A 63 -1.87 2.40 -5.12
C ALA A 63 -1.06 1.09 -5.27
N ILE A 64 -1.60 -0.05 -4.81
CA ILE A 64 -0.95 -1.36 -4.96
C ILE A 64 -0.78 -1.72 -6.44
N SER A 65 -1.82 -1.55 -7.25
CA SER A 65 -1.79 -1.83 -8.69
C SER A 65 -0.77 -0.97 -9.44
N GLN A 66 -0.60 0.28 -8.99
CA GLN A 66 0.35 1.19 -9.63
C GLN A 66 1.79 0.90 -9.20
N LEU A 67 2.01 0.54 -7.94
CA LEU A 67 3.31 0.07 -7.47
C LEU A 67 3.72 -1.26 -8.12
N GLU A 68 2.78 -2.17 -8.38
CA GLU A 68 3.02 -3.38 -9.20
C GLU A 68 3.53 -3.00 -10.60
N SER A 69 2.85 -2.06 -11.26
CA SER A 69 3.20 -1.62 -12.61
C SER A 69 4.60 -1.02 -12.69
N GLU A 70 5.07 -0.37 -11.62
CA GLU A 70 6.43 0.19 -11.51
C GLU A 70 7.52 -0.87 -11.26
N MET A 71 7.15 -2.11 -10.89
CA MET A 71 8.08 -3.23 -10.67
C MET A 71 8.33 -4.09 -11.91
N THR A 72 7.71 -3.73 -13.04
CA THR A 72 7.81 -4.45 -14.32
C THR A 72 8.78 -3.73 -15.27
#